data_AF-A0A1C6RLG7-F1
#
_entry.id   AF-A0A1C6RLG7-F1
#
_cell.length_a   1.000
_cell.length_b   1.000
_cell.length_c   1.000
_cell.angle_alpha   90.00
_cell.angle_beta   90.00
_cell.angle_gamma   90.00
#
_symmetry.space_group_name_H-M   'P 1'
#
loop_
_entity.id
_entity.type
_entity.pdbx_description
1 polymer ?
#
loop_
_entity_poly.entity_id
_entity_poly.type
_entity_poly.pdbx_seq_one_letter_code
_entity_poly.pdbx_strand_id
1 'polypeptide(L)'
;MHRVAFGTGITPLPPPVPGTFYLVPLVVGLAAQHRDDLLVPHDTARDMTGSIIGVRRLARPITAEADKRWLHHSDTSGWCNR
;
A
#
# COMPACT_ATOMS: atom_id res chain seq x y z
N MET A 1 -5.66 -1.89 20.91
CA MET A 1 -6.03 -1.27 19.63
C MET A 1 -5.38 0.11 19.54
N HIS A 2 -4.31 0.28 18.76
CA HIS A 2 -3.74 1.61 18.50
C HIS A 2 -4.47 2.23 17.31
N ARG A 3 -5.27 3.27 17.56
CA ARG A 3 -5.93 4.05 16.51
C ARG A 3 -4.92 5.03 15.95
N VAL A 4 -4.58 4.88 14.67
CA VAL A 4 -3.70 5.83 13.98
C VAL A 4 -4.57 6.94 13.38
N ALA A 5 -4.28 8.20 13.71
CA ALA A 5 -4.92 9.38 13.14
C ALA A 5 -3.89 10.11 12.27
N PHE A 6 -4.32 10.56 11.09
CA PHE A 6 -3.49 11.35 10.17
C PHE A 6 -4.08 12.76 10.02
N GLY A 7 -3.23 13.74 9.72
CA GLY A 7 -3.65 15.13 9.49
C GLY A 7 -4.59 15.27 8.29
N THR A 8 -5.32 16.38 8.23
CA THR A 8 -6.43 16.61 7.28
C THR A 8 -6.02 16.96 5.86
N GLY A 9 -4.72 17.00 5.54
CA GLY A 9 -4.24 17.36 4.21
C GLY A 9 -2.88 16.76 3.91
N ILE A 10 -2.76 16.15 2.73
CA ILE A 10 -1.48 15.89 2.09
C ILE A 10 -1.19 17.04 1.12
N THR A 11 0.06 17.50 1.05
CA THR A 11 0.50 18.33 -0.07
C THR A 11 0.10 17.64 -1.38
N PRO A 12 -0.35 18.37 -2.42
CA PRO A 12 -0.74 17.76 -3.69
C PRO A 12 0.36 16.82 -4.18
N LEU A 13 0.00 15.55 -4.38
CA LEU A 13 0.91 14.59 -4.97
C LEU A 13 1.12 14.94 -6.44
N PRO A 14 2.32 14.70 -7.00
CA PRO A 14 2.55 14.80 -8.43
C PRO A 14 1.49 14.02 -9.22
N PRO A 15 1.13 14.47 -10.43
CA PRO A 15 0.20 13.74 -11.29
C PRO A 15 0.79 12.36 -11.65
N PRO A 16 -0.06 11.34 -11.88
CA PRO A 16 0.41 10.04 -12.34
C PRO A 16 1.19 10.13 -13.66
N VAL A 17 2.24 9.34 -13.79
CA VAL A 17 3.00 9.18 -15.04
C VAL A 17 2.86 7.72 -15.51
N PRO A 18 2.47 7.47 -16.77
CA PRO A 18 2.34 6.12 -17.29
C PRO A 18 3.61 5.28 -17.07
N GLY A 19 3.43 4.05 -16.57
CA GLY A 19 4.54 3.13 -16.28
C GLY A 19 5.38 3.47 -15.04
N THR A 20 4.95 4.46 -14.23
CA THR A 20 5.67 4.89 -13.02
C THR A 20 4.82 4.65 -11.78
N PHE A 21 5.46 4.17 -10.71
CA PHE A 21 4.88 4.14 -9.36
C PHE A 21 5.64 5.10 -8.44
N TYR A 22 4.91 5.79 -7.56
CA TYR A 22 5.50 6.60 -6.49
C TYR A 22 5.59 5.80 -5.21
N LEU A 23 6.79 5.76 -4.61
CA LEU A 23 7.00 5.17 -3.29
C LEU A 23 6.72 6.23 -2.21
N VAL A 24 5.70 5.99 -1.39
CA VAL A 24 5.26 6.94 -0.35
C VAL A 24 5.19 6.28 1.02
N PRO A 25 5.26 7.07 2.12
CA PRO A 25 4.95 6.55 3.45
C PRO A 25 3.53 5.98 3.53
N LEU A 26 3.32 4.96 4.37
CA LEU A 26 2.01 4.31 4.53
C LEU A 26 0.87 5.31 4.76
N VAL A 27 1.12 6.33 5.57
CA VAL A 27 0.14 7.36 5.92
C VAL A 27 -0.36 8.14 4.71
N VAL A 28 0.52 8.41 3.74
CA VAL A 28 0.18 9.11 2.48
C VAL A 28 -0.61 8.18 1.57
N GLY A 29 -0.18 6.92 1.46
CA GLY A 29 -0.89 5.91 0.68
C GLY A 29 -2.31 5.66 1.19
N LEU A 30 -2.51 5.66 2.51
CA LEU A 30 -3.83 5.57 3.13
C LEU A 30 -4.68 6.83 2.94
N ALA A 31 -4.07 8.02 2.91
CA ALA A 31 -4.78 9.27 2.64
C ALA A 31 -5.19 9.40 1.15
N ALA A 32 -4.47 8.74 0.24
CA ALA A 32 -4.68 8.81 -1.21
C ALA A 32 -5.08 7.46 -1.83
N GLN A 33 -5.91 6.66 -1.16
CA GLN A 33 -6.33 5.32 -1.61
C GLN A 33 -7.02 5.27 -2.98
N HIS A 34 -7.45 6.41 -3.52
CA HIS A 34 -8.00 6.53 -4.87
C HIS A 34 -6.92 6.52 -5.97
N ARG A 35 -5.63 6.56 -5.60
CA ARG A 35 -4.49 6.54 -6.51
C ARG A 35 -3.94 5.12 -6.64
N ASP A 36 -3.97 4.57 -7.84
CA ASP A 36 -3.47 3.22 -8.13
C ASP A 36 -1.96 3.15 -8.42
N ASP A 37 -1.31 4.31 -8.57
CA ASP A 37 0.12 4.49 -8.87
C ASP A 37 0.99 4.69 -7.61
N LEU A 38 0.43 4.49 -6.41
CA LEU A 38 1.15 4.61 -5.15
C LEU A 38 1.51 3.25 -4.57
N LEU A 39 2.77 3.12 -4.13
CA LEU A 39 3.26 1.97 -3.38
C LEU A 39 3.78 2.42 -2.02
N VAL A 40 3.64 1.55 -1.03
CA VAL A 40 4.18 1.77 0.32
C VAL A 40 5.20 0.68 0.67
N PRO A 41 6.23 1.00 1.46
CA PRO A 41 7.11 0.00 2.02
C PRO A 41 6.34 -1.07 2.80
N HIS A 42 6.64 -2.34 2.56
CA HIS A 42 6.08 -3.47 3.29
C HIS A 42 7.19 -4.48 3.62
N ASP A 43 7.14 -5.10 4.79
CA ASP A 43 8.18 -6.05 5.23
C ASP A 43 9.58 -5.38 5.30
N THR A 44 9.72 -4.42 6.22
CA THR A 44 10.97 -3.65 6.42
C THR A 44 12.07 -4.52 7.04
N ALA A 45 13.27 -4.50 6.45
CA ALA A 45 14.47 -5.06 7.06
C ALA A 45 15.11 -4.04 8.01
N ARG A 46 15.55 -4.50 9.18
CA ARG A 46 16.12 -3.65 10.24
C ARG A 46 17.48 -4.16 10.67
N ASP A 47 18.34 -3.25 11.11
CA ASP A 47 19.60 -3.60 11.77
C ASP A 47 19.41 -3.99 13.25
N MET A 48 20.52 -4.28 13.92
CA MET A 48 20.53 -4.68 15.34
C MET A 48 20.08 -3.57 16.30
N THR A 49 20.09 -2.31 15.85
CA THR A 49 19.62 -1.15 16.63
C THR A 49 18.15 -0.81 16.33
N GLY A 50 17.51 -1.56 15.43
CA GLY A 50 16.13 -1.36 15.00
C GLY A 50 15.95 -0.34 13.87
N SER A 51 17.04 0.22 13.33
CA SER A 51 16.98 1.15 12.21
C SER A 51 16.57 0.44 10.93
N ILE A 52 15.70 1.06 10.13
CA ILE A 52 15.28 0.48 8.83
C ILE A 52 16.44 0.62 7.85
N ILE A 53 16.91 -0.50 7.32
CA ILE A 53 18.00 -0.55 6.33
C ILE A 53 17.53 -0.96 4.93
N GLY A 54 16.26 -1.35 4.81
CA GLY A 54 15.70 -1.75 3.54
C GLY A 54 14.27 -2.28 3.65
N VAL A 55 13.75 -2.75 2.53
CA VAL A 55 12.38 -3.21 2.38
C VAL A 55 12.37 -4.42 1.46
N ARG A 56 11.70 -5.51 1.85
CA ARG A 56 11.64 -6.74 1.04
C ARG A 56 10.50 -6.73 0.03
N ARG A 57 9.43 -5.98 0.30
CA ARG A 57 8.21 -5.97 -0.50
C ARG A 57 7.62 -4.56 -0.59
N LEU A 58 6.84 -4.34 -1.62
CA LEU A 58 5.99 -3.16 -1.74
C LEU A 58 4.54 -3.61 -1.68
N ALA A 59 3.69 -2.77 -1.10
CA ALA A 59 2.25 -3.02 -1.03
C ALA A 59 1.49 -1.87 -1.68
N ARG A 60 0.30 -2.20 -2.21
CA ARG A 60 -0.70 -1.19 -2.57
C ARG A 60 -1.68 -1.05 -1.41
N PRO A 61 -1.82 0.14 -0.80
CA PRO A 61 -2.78 0.35 0.27
C PRO A 61 -4.20 0.37 -0.31
N ILE A 62 -5.02 -0.58 0.10
CA ILE A 62 -6.44 -0.69 -0.28
C ILE A 62 -7.33 -0.54 0.97
N THR A 63 -8.59 -0.17 0.78
CA THR A 63 -9.59 -0.25 1.86
C THR A 63 -10.01 -1.69 2.08
N ALA A 64 -10.50 -2.03 3.27
CA ALA A 64 -11.08 -3.35 3.54
C ALA A 64 -12.27 -3.65 2.61
N GLU A 65 -13.06 -2.64 2.25
CA GLU A 65 -14.14 -2.77 1.26
C GLU A 65 -13.60 -3.10 -0.14
N ALA A 66 -12.49 -2.49 -0.55
CA ALA A 66 -11.83 -2.82 -1.82
C ALA A 66 -11.23 -4.23 -1.78
N ASP A 67 -10.66 -4.66 -0.65
CA ASP A 67 -10.12 -6.01 -0.45
C ASP A 67 -11.20 -7.10 -0.59
N LYS A 68 -12.37 -6.90 0.04
CA LYS A 68 -13.53 -7.79 -0.13
C LYS A 68 -13.98 -7.88 -1.60
N ARG A 69 -13.93 -6.76 -2.34
CA ARG A 69 -14.27 -6.75 -3.78
C ARG A 69 -13.31 -7.62 -4.59
N TRP A 70 -12.02 -7.65 -4.25
CA TRP A 70 -11.06 -8.56 -4.89
C TRP A 70 -11.34 -10.02 -4.55
N LEU A 71 -11.68 -10.32 -3.29
CA LEU A 71 -12.03 -11.67 -2.86
C LEU A 71 -13.32 -12.21 -3.53
N HIS A 72 -14.34 -11.37 -3.72
CA HIS A 72 -15.58 -11.78 -4.40
C HIS A 72 -15.43 -11.94 -5.92
N HIS A 73 -14.45 -11.28 -6.56
CA HIS A 73 -14.16 -11.48 -7.98
C HIS A 73 -13.17 -12.62 -8.24
N SER A 74 -12.41 -13.06 -7.23
CA SER A 74 -11.51 -14.22 -7.37
C SER A 74 -12.20 -15.59 -7.36
N ASP A 75 -13.52 -15.65 -7.19
CA ASP A 75 -14.28 -16.91 -7.18
C ASP A 75 -14.57 -17.51 -8.57
N THR A 76 -13.99 -16.95 -9.65
CA THR A 76 -14.05 -17.57 -10.98
C THR A 76 -12.68 -17.64 -11.66
N SER A 77 -11.73 -18.34 -11.06
CA SER A 77 -10.82 -19.25 -11.78
C SER A 77 -9.91 -19.98 -10.80
N GLY A 78 -10.14 -21.29 -10.66
CA GLY A 78 -9.41 -22.15 -9.74
C GLY A 78 -7.92 -22.29 -10.08
N TRP A 79 -7.07 -21.65 -9.27
CA TRP A 79 -5.64 -21.96 -9.21
C TRP A 79 -5.20 -22.12 -7.74
N CYS A 80 -5.57 -23.28 -7.17
CA CYS A 80 -4.77 -24.00 -6.18
C CYS A 80 -5.18 -25.48 -6.20
N ASN A 81 -4.56 -26.24 -7.10
CA ASN A 81 -4.15 -27.65 -6.91
C ASN A 81 -3.53 -28.18 -8.22
N ARG A 82 -2.25 -27.87 -8.44
CA ARG A 82 -1.26 -28.78 -9.01
C ARG A 82 0.15 -28.33 -8.67
#